data_AF-A0A256GTH0-F1
#
_entry.id   AF-A0A256GTH0-F1
#
_cell.length_a   1.000
_cell.length_b   1.000
_cell.length_c   1.000
_cell.angle_alpha   90.00
_cell.angle_beta   90.00
_cell.angle_gamma   90.00
#
_symmetry.space_group_name_H-M   'P 1'
#
loop_
_entity.id
_entity.type
_entity.pdbx_description
1 polymer ?
#
loop_
_entity_poly.entity_id
_entity_poly.type
_entity_poly.pdbx_seq_one_letter_code
_entity_poly.pdbx_strand_id
1 'polypeptide(L)'
;MMTVDEIFADDRRNPPSERSLPWEETRNGVTVIVEPKPHWAEDMRAFRLDAREYCRYADWTAHGARTRFFGHIDTSGDDVMMKARAMIAREIADGFWD
;
A
#
# COMPACT_ATOMS: atom_id res chain seq x y z
N MET A 1 -16.10 18.10 -1.50
CA MET A 1 -16.12 16.76 -0.91
C MET A 1 -15.37 15.81 -1.82
N MET A 2 -14.10 15.59 -1.52
CA MET A 2 -13.29 14.61 -2.21
C MET A 2 -13.82 13.20 -1.95
N THR A 3 -13.80 12.36 -2.97
CA THR A 3 -14.04 10.92 -2.86
C THR A 3 -12.77 10.20 -2.39
N VAL A 4 -12.93 9.00 -1.84
CA VAL A 4 -11.80 8.13 -1.49
C VAL A 4 -10.86 7.94 -2.69
N ASP A 5 -11.41 7.74 -3.88
CA ASP A 5 -10.59 7.51 -5.08
C ASP A 5 -9.82 8.77 -5.51
N GLU A 6 -10.39 9.97 -5.36
CA GLU A 6 -9.68 11.23 -5.63
C GLU A 6 -8.50 11.44 -4.67
N ILE A 7 -8.67 11.12 -3.38
CA ILE A 7 -7.58 11.23 -2.38
C ILE A 7 -6.45 10.23 -2.70
N PHE A 8 -6.79 8.98 -3.00
CA PHE A 8 -5.79 7.98 -3.42
C PHE A 8 -5.12 8.32 -4.76
N ALA A 9 -5.83 8.97 -5.68
CA ALA A 9 -5.27 9.43 -6.94
C ALA A 9 -4.33 10.61 -6.73
N ASP A 10 -4.69 11.54 -5.83
CA ASP A 10 -3.86 12.67 -5.46
C ASP A 10 -2.54 12.23 -4.81
N ASP A 11 -2.62 11.40 -3.76
CA ASP A 11 -1.42 10.89 -3.06
C ASP A 11 -0.46 10.18 -4.03
N ARG A 12 -0.99 9.46 -5.02
CA ARG A 12 -0.20 8.74 -6.03
C ARG A 12 0.60 9.65 -6.96
N ARG A 13 0.28 10.93 -7.04
CA ARG A 13 1.07 11.94 -7.78
C ARG A 13 2.43 12.16 -7.14
N ASN A 14 2.56 11.90 -5.84
CA ASN A 14 3.82 11.98 -5.11
C ASN A 14 4.73 10.78 -5.47
N PRO A 15 6.06 10.97 -5.42
CA PRO A 15 7.00 9.86 -5.54
C PRO A 15 6.78 8.84 -4.40
N PRO A 16 7.12 7.55 -4.60
CA PRO A 16 6.87 6.50 -3.61
C PRO A 16 7.31 6.80 -2.17
N SER A 17 8.41 7.55 -1.98
CA SER A 17 8.92 7.93 -0.66
C SER A 17 8.09 9.00 0.08
N GLU A 18 7.22 9.70 -0.62
CA GLU A 18 6.39 10.80 -0.11
C GLU A 18 4.90 10.42 -0.01
N ARG A 19 4.53 9.24 -0.51
CA ARG A 19 3.16 8.73 -0.43
C ARG A 19 2.79 8.39 1.00
N SER A 20 1.57 8.76 1.37
CA SER A 20 1.00 8.50 2.69
C SER A 20 -0.07 7.41 2.67
N LEU A 21 -0.54 7.00 1.48
CA LEU A 21 -1.55 5.94 1.31
C LEU A 21 -0.97 4.74 0.57
N PRO A 22 -1.48 3.52 0.81
CA PRO A 22 -1.01 2.34 0.10
C PRO A 22 -1.37 2.40 -1.39
N TRP A 23 -0.51 1.81 -2.21
CA TRP A 23 -0.73 1.74 -3.66
C TRP A 23 -0.43 0.36 -4.22
N GLU A 24 -1.06 0.07 -5.36
CA GLU A 24 -0.85 -1.16 -6.09
C GLU A 24 0.36 -1.05 -7.03
N GLU A 25 1.16 -2.11 -7.09
CA GLU A 25 2.10 -2.35 -8.18
C GLU A 25 1.95 -3.76 -8.73
N THR A 26 2.00 -3.88 -10.05
CA THR A 26 1.98 -5.17 -10.73
C THR A 26 3.23 -5.33 -11.59
N ARG A 27 3.97 -6.44 -11.40
CA ARG A 27 5.13 -6.81 -12.22
C ARG A 27 5.09 -8.30 -12.53
N ASN A 28 5.18 -8.65 -13.81
CA ASN A 28 5.22 -10.03 -14.30
C ASN A 28 4.11 -10.93 -13.69
N GLY A 29 2.88 -10.41 -13.59
CA GLY A 29 1.72 -11.16 -13.08
C GLY A 29 1.65 -11.28 -11.56
N VAL A 30 2.59 -10.71 -10.81
CA VAL A 30 2.48 -10.57 -9.35
C VAL A 30 2.04 -9.15 -9.03
N THR A 31 0.96 -9.03 -8.25
CA THR A 31 0.44 -7.77 -7.73
C THR A 31 0.74 -7.67 -6.25
N VAL A 32 1.27 -6.51 -5.84
CA VAL A 32 1.52 -6.17 -4.45
C VAL A 32 0.85 -4.86 -4.09
N ILE A 33 0.48 -4.73 -2.82
CA ILE A 33 0.12 -3.45 -2.20
C ILE A 33 1.32 -2.99 -1.37
N VAL A 34 1.86 -1.81 -1.71
CA VAL A 34 2.95 -1.20 -0.97
C VAL A 34 2.36 -0.38 0.16
N GLU A 35 2.74 -0.70 1.39
CA GLU A 35 2.35 0.04 2.58
C GLU A 35 3.42 1.11 2.89
N PRO A 36 3.04 2.40 2.91
CA PRO A 36 3.91 3.49 3.34
C PRO A 36 4.44 3.22 4.75
N LYS A 37 5.71 3.55 4.96
CA LYS A 37 6.36 3.27 6.24
C LYS A 37 6.21 4.46 7.20
N PRO A 38 6.08 4.21 8.51
CA PRO A 38 6.38 5.23 9.51
C PRO A 38 7.82 5.74 9.36
N HIS A 39 8.08 6.99 9.75
CA HIS A 39 9.39 7.63 9.60
C HIS A 39 10.56 6.83 10.19
N TRP A 40 10.32 6.04 11.24
CA TRP A 40 11.32 5.23 11.95
C TRP A 40 11.61 3.86 11.33
N ALA A 41 10.78 3.36 10.42
CA ALA A 41 11.04 2.08 9.76
C ALA A 41 12.16 2.22 8.72
N GLU A 42 12.97 1.17 8.52
CA GLU A 42 14.07 1.18 7.55
C GLU A 42 13.55 1.24 6.11
N ASP A 43 12.51 0.45 5.80
CA ASP A 43 11.94 0.32 4.46
C ASP A 43 10.41 0.13 4.52
N MET A 44 9.76 0.37 3.38
CA MET A 44 8.35 0.05 3.14
C MET A 44 8.15 -1.45 2.95
N ARG A 45 6.91 -1.91 3.13
CA ARG A 45 6.54 -3.31 2.92
C ARG A 45 5.69 -3.43 1.68
N ALA A 46 5.96 -4.43 0.86
CA ALA A 46 5.11 -4.81 -0.27
C ALA A 46 4.42 -6.13 0.09
N PHE A 47 3.10 -6.11 0.25
CA PHE A 47 2.28 -7.27 0.56
C PHE A 47 1.69 -7.86 -0.72
N ARG A 48 1.75 -9.18 -0.89
CA ARG A 48 1.05 -9.82 -2.01
C ARG A 48 -0.45 -9.54 -1.91
N LEU A 49 -1.08 -9.22 -3.03
CA LEU A 49 -2.51 -8.92 -3.06
C LEU A 49 -3.34 -10.11 -2.55
N ASP A 50 -3.03 -11.31 -3.03
CA ASP A 50 -3.84 -12.53 -2.89
C ASP A 50 -3.32 -13.53 -1.84
N ALA A 51 -2.22 -13.21 -1.15
CA ALA A 51 -1.58 -14.09 -0.20
C ALA A 51 -1.11 -13.32 1.03
N ARG A 52 -1.12 -13.99 2.19
CA ARG A 52 -0.58 -13.43 3.44
C ARG A 52 0.94 -13.51 3.44
N GLU A 53 1.55 -12.80 2.52
CA GLU A 53 3.00 -12.75 2.37
C GLU A 53 3.44 -11.32 2.07
N TYR A 54 4.66 -10.99 2.47
CA TYR A 54 5.26 -9.68 2.25
C TYR A 54 6.75 -9.77 1.94
N CYS A 55 7.29 -8.70 1.37
CA CYS A 55 8.73 -8.47 1.25
C CYS A 55 9.06 -7.01 1.56
N ARG A 56 10.35 -6.69 1.60
CA ARG A 56 10.81 -5.30 1.62
C ARG A 56 10.53 -4.65 0.26
N TYR A 57 10.18 -3.38 0.24
CA TYR A 57 9.92 -2.67 -1.00
C TYR A 57 11.20 -2.50 -1.84
N ALA A 58 12.37 -2.36 -1.21
CA ALA A 58 13.65 -2.41 -1.90
C ALA A 58 13.85 -3.74 -2.68
N ASP A 59 13.48 -4.87 -2.07
CA ASP A 59 13.58 -6.17 -2.74
C ASP A 59 12.57 -6.30 -3.88
N TRP A 60 11.34 -5.80 -3.70
CA TRP A 60 10.31 -5.76 -4.76
C TRP A 60 10.76 -4.90 -5.95
N THR A 61 11.29 -3.72 -5.68
CA THR A 61 11.75 -2.81 -6.73
C THR A 61 12.93 -3.39 -7.52
N ALA A 62 13.84 -4.11 -6.86
CA ALA A 62 15.00 -4.73 -7.47
C ALA A 62 14.68 -6.03 -8.25
N HIS A 63 13.75 -6.86 -7.77
CA HIS A 63 13.55 -8.22 -8.29
C HIS A 63 12.13 -8.53 -8.80
N GLY A 64 11.14 -7.68 -8.52
CA GLY A 64 9.75 -7.84 -8.95
C GLY A 64 9.18 -9.21 -8.58
N ALA A 65 8.54 -9.90 -9.53
CA ALA A 65 7.98 -11.23 -9.29
C ALA A 65 8.99 -12.30 -8.83
N ARG A 66 10.30 -12.04 -8.93
CA ARG A 66 11.35 -12.96 -8.45
C ARG A 66 11.75 -12.70 -6.99
N THR A 67 11.21 -11.66 -6.37
CA THR A 67 11.44 -11.35 -4.96
C THR A 67 10.99 -12.52 -4.09
N ARG A 68 11.78 -12.80 -3.05
CA ARG A 68 11.38 -13.75 -2.01
C ARG A 68 10.36 -13.07 -1.09
N PHE A 69 9.20 -13.70 -0.97
CA PHE A 69 8.18 -13.31 -0.01
C PHE A 69 8.29 -14.12 1.29
N PHE A 70 7.84 -13.54 2.38
CA PHE A 70 7.78 -14.14 3.72
C PHE A 70 6.35 -14.14 4.20
N GLY A 71 5.92 -15.22 4.86
CA GLY A 71 4.58 -15.30 5.44
C GLY A 71 4.33 -14.18 6.45
N HIS A 72 3.16 -13.56 6.37
CA HIS A 72 2.63 -12.65 7.38
C HIS A 72 1.52 -13.37 8.16
N ILE A 73 1.48 -13.18 9.46
CA ILE A 73 0.54 -13.91 10.33
C ILE A 73 -0.92 -13.55 10.00
N ASP A 74 -1.20 -12.26 9.78
CA ASP A 74 -2.58 -11.76 9.78
C ASP A 74 -3.00 -10.92 8.57
N THR A 75 -2.12 -10.58 7.63
CA THR A 75 -2.45 -9.56 6.61
C THR A 75 -1.96 -9.96 5.23
N SER A 76 -2.77 -9.64 4.24
CA SER A 76 -2.45 -9.59 2.82
C SER A 76 -2.47 -8.13 2.32
N GLY A 77 -2.14 -7.93 1.04
CA GLY A 77 -2.26 -6.63 0.40
C GLY A 77 -3.72 -6.17 0.29
N ASP A 78 -4.67 -7.08 0.06
CA ASP A 78 -6.10 -6.73 0.01
C ASP A 78 -6.58 -6.19 1.36
N ASP A 79 -6.16 -6.81 2.46
CA ASP A 79 -6.46 -6.33 3.83
C ASP A 79 -5.90 -4.93 4.08
N VAL A 80 -4.66 -4.66 3.64
CA VAL A 80 -4.01 -3.34 3.75
C VAL A 80 -4.79 -2.28 2.99
N MET A 81 -5.14 -2.56 1.72
CA MET A 81 -5.88 -1.64 0.88
C MET A 81 -7.29 -1.38 1.44
N MET A 82 -8.00 -2.44 1.84
CA MET A 82 -9.33 -2.35 2.43
C MET A 82 -9.34 -1.47 3.68
N LYS A 83 -8.38 -1.68 4.60
CA LYS A 83 -8.28 -0.91 5.84
C LYS A 83 -8.01 0.58 5.56
N ALA A 84 -7.09 0.89 4.64
CA ALA A 84 -6.80 2.27 4.29
C ALA A 84 -7.99 2.98 3.65
N ARG A 85 -8.70 2.31 2.73
CA ARG A 85 -9.91 2.87 2.11
C ARG A 85 -11.02 3.11 3.14
N ALA A 86 -11.21 2.19 4.09
CA ALA A 86 -12.19 2.36 5.16
C ALA A 86 -11.84 3.54 6.09
N MET A 87 -10.56 3.75 6.38
CA MET A 87 -10.09 4.88 7.19
C MET A 87 -10.38 6.22 6.51
N ILE A 88 -10.04 6.38 5.23
CA ILE A 88 -10.31 7.61 4.47
C ILE A 88 -11.81 7.85 4.33
N ALA A 89 -12.61 6.81 4.06
CA ALA A 89 -14.07 6.94 4.01
C ALA A 89 -14.65 7.45 5.35
N ARG A 90 -14.09 7.00 6.47
CA ARG A 90 -14.48 7.46 7.80
C ARG A 90 -14.10 8.92 8.03
N GLU A 91 -12.87 9.30 7.68
CA GLU A 91 -12.42 10.69 7.83
C GLU A 91 -13.24 11.68 6.98
N ILE A 92 -13.65 11.29 5.77
CA ILE A 92 -14.56 12.09 4.94
C ILE A 92 -15.92 12.25 5.66
N ALA A 93 -16.48 11.16 6.19
CA ALA A 93 -17.74 11.19 6.91
C ALA A 93 -17.68 12.04 8.19
N ASP A 94 -16.51 12.08 8.84
CA ASP A 94 -16.24 12.90 10.02
C ASP A 94 -15.91 14.37 9.65
N GLY A 95 -15.84 14.71 8.36
CA GLY A 95 -15.64 16.09 7.87
C GLY A 95 -14.20 16.58 7.92
N PHE A 96 -13.21 15.68 7.92
CA PHE A 96 -11.78 16.06 7.90
C PHE A 96 -11.25 16.38 6.50
N TRP A 97 -12.08 16.23 5.47
CA TRP A 97 -11.73 16.45 4.06
C TRP A 97 -12.76 17.38 3.40
N ASP A 98 -12.30 18.54 2.91
CA ASP A 98 -13.12 19.57 2.23
C ASP A 98 -13.32 19.30 0.72
#